data_AF-A0A2S9A6Z8-F1
#
_entry.id   AF-A0A2S9A6Z8-F1
#
_cell.length_a   1.000
_cell.length_b   1.000
_cell.length_c   1.000
_cell.angle_alpha   90.00
_cell.angle_beta   90.00
_cell.angle_gamma   90.00
#
_symmetry.space_group_name_H-M   'P 1'
#
loop_
_entity.id
_entity.type
_entity.pdbx_description
1 polymer ?
#
loop_
_entity_poly.entity_id
_entity_poly.type
_entity_poly.pdbx_seq_one_letter_code
_entity_poly.pdbx_strand_id
1 'polypeptide(L)'
;MTVDTQSEVDEVAERMELVPLELAGLDEADLLAMFPTPVQAAGALVWARATNANAPRALNEYRKKLRKAQRDKKIAVGRAVKELRAELPRATLTELRELAYGADDRVIAALDAEDDAWLAYEYAKDYAAAIKEDIEILRSINANFRGEHR
;
A
#
# COMPACT_ATOMS: atom_id res chain seq x y z
N MET A 1 -5.74 -21.41 -4.10
CA MET A 1 -6.26 -20.45 -5.09
C MET A 1 -5.51 -19.15 -4.85
N THR A 2 -4.27 -19.14 -5.32
CA THR A 2 -3.33 -18.02 -5.23
C THR A 2 -3.78 -16.97 -6.24
N VAL A 3 -4.23 -15.83 -5.74
CA VAL A 3 -4.56 -14.69 -6.60
C VAL A 3 -3.23 -14.19 -7.17
N ASP A 4 -3.08 -14.31 -8.47
CA ASP A 4 -1.89 -13.94 -9.24
C ASP A 4 -1.84 -12.41 -9.40
N THR A 5 -1.51 -11.73 -8.30
CA THR A 5 -1.36 -10.27 -8.23
C THR A 5 -0.15 -9.76 -9.01
N GLN A 6 0.77 -10.63 -9.46
CA GLN A 6 1.88 -10.22 -10.32
C GLN A 6 1.43 -10.06 -11.77
N SER A 7 0.56 -10.96 -12.28
CA SER A 7 0.05 -10.85 -13.65
C SER A 7 -0.77 -9.57 -13.91
N GLU A 8 -1.56 -9.09 -12.94
CA GLU A 8 -2.34 -7.86 -13.09
C GLU A 8 -1.47 -6.59 -13.04
N VAL A 9 -0.35 -6.60 -12.31
CA VAL A 9 0.56 -5.45 -12.24
C VAL A 9 1.39 -5.33 -13.52
N ASP A 10 1.83 -6.47 -14.06
CA ASP A 10 2.56 -6.52 -15.34
C ASP A 10 1.66 -6.09 -16.51
N GLU A 11 0.37 -6.44 -16.53
CA GLU A 11 -0.58 -5.98 -17.56
C GLU A 11 -0.83 -4.46 -17.53
N VAL A 12 -0.73 -3.80 -16.37
CA VAL A 12 -0.90 -2.34 -16.26
C VAL A 12 0.40 -1.62 -16.61
N ALA A 13 1.55 -2.19 -16.24
CA ALA A 13 2.87 -1.67 -16.60
C ALA A 13 3.15 -1.78 -18.11
N GLU A 14 2.74 -2.88 -18.76
CA GLU A 14 2.80 -3.02 -20.22
C GLU A 14 1.89 -2.02 -20.96
N ARG A 15 0.85 -1.50 -20.31
CA ARG A 15 -0.04 -0.47 -20.89
C ARG A 15 0.45 0.96 -20.68
N MET A 16 1.46 1.18 -19.83
CA MET A 16 2.07 2.49 -19.62
C MET A 16 3.52 2.47 -20.09
N GLU A 17 3.69 2.65 -21.39
CA GLU A 17 5.01 2.88 -21.98
C GLU A 17 5.58 4.19 -21.42
N LEU A 18 6.70 4.11 -20.69
CA LEU A 18 7.43 5.28 -20.24
C LEU A 18 8.12 5.92 -21.45
N VAL A 19 7.38 6.78 -22.16
CA VAL A 19 7.92 7.53 -23.30
C VAL A 19 8.74 8.71 -22.76
N PRO A 20 10.04 8.81 -23.12
CA PRO A 20 10.85 9.98 -22.78
C PRO A 20 10.21 11.24 -23.35
N LEU A 21 10.02 12.26 -22.50
CA LEU A 21 9.45 13.54 -22.94
C LEU A 21 10.51 14.32 -23.74
N GLU A 22 10.51 14.17 -25.06
CA GLU A 22 11.41 14.91 -25.96
C GLU A 22 10.88 16.34 -26.19
N LEU A 23 11.24 17.26 -25.29
CA LEU A 23 10.79 18.66 -25.32
C LEU A 23 11.40 19.48 -26.47
N ALA A 24 12.49 19.02 -27.08
CA ALA A 24 13.23 19.79 -28.09
C ALA A 24 12.55 19.85 -29.46
N GLY A 25 11.60 18.95 -29.73
CA GLY A 25 10.89 18.86 -31.01
C GLY A 25 9.44 19.37 -30.97
N LEU A 26 8.94 19.83 -29.82
CA LEU A 26 7.56 20.27 -29.66
C LEU A 26 7.43 21.76 -29.95
N ASP A 27 6.38 22.14 -30.68
CA ASP A 27 5.99 23.54 -30.80
C ASP A 27 5.14 24.00 -29.60
N GLU A 28 4.85 25.31 -29.53
CA GLU A 28 4.08 25.89 -28.42
C GLU A 28 2.65 25.33 -28.33
N ALA A 29 2.04 24.96 -29.47
CA ALA A 29 0.70 24.41 -29.51
C ALA A 29 0.68 22.96 -29.00
N ASP A 30 1.70 22.17 -29.33
CA ASP A 30 1.89 20.81 -28.83
C ASP A 30 2.12 20.82 -27.31
N LEU A 31 2.91 21.76 -26.81
CA LEU A 31 3.12 21.95 -25.37
C LEU A 31 1.81 22.32 -24.66
N LEU A 32 1.02 23.24 -25.23
CA LEU A 32 -0.29 23.62 -24.68
C LEU A 32 -1.29 22.46 -24.68
N ALA A 33 -1.25 21.59 -25.68
CA ALA A 33 -2.12 20.41 -25.77
C ALA A 33 -1.81 19.35 -24.69
N MET A 34 -0.59 19.34 -24.14
CA MET A 34 -0.20 18.47 -23.03
C MET A 34 -0.71 18.95 -21.67
N PHE A 35 -1.09 20.23 -21.55
CA PHE A 35 -1.65 20.74 -20.29
C PHE A 35 -3.10 20.25 -20.10
N PRO A 36 -3.45 19.76 -18.91
CA PRO A 36 -4.81 19.35 -18.63
C PRO A 36 -5.77 20.53 -18.74
N THR A 37 -6.89 20.33 -19.43
CA THR A 37 -7.95 21.34 -19.54
C THR A 37 -8.55 21.63 -18.15
N PRO A 38 -9.14 22.82 -17.92
CA PRO A 38 -9.79 23.15 -16.65
C PRO A 38 -10.88 22.14 -16.23
N VAL A 39 -11.59 21.57 -17.20
CA VAL A 39 -12.60 20.52 -16.95
C VAL A 39 -11.95 19.22 -16.50
N GLN A 40 -10.83 18.82 -17.11
CA GLN A 40 -10.06 17.63 -16.68
C GLN A 40 -9.50 17.82 -15.26
N ALA A 41 -8.93 19.00 -14.95
CA ALA A 41 -8.42 19.30 -13.62
C ALA A 41 -9.54 19.29 -12.56
N ALA A 42 -10.72 19.85 -12.88
CA ALA A 42 -11.88 19.81 -11.99
C ALA A 42 -12.42 18.39 -11.79
N GLY A 43 -12.50 17.58 -12.85
CA GLY A 43 -12.91 16.19 -12.80
C GLY A 43 -11.96 15.33 -11.96
N ALA A 44 -10.66 15.46 -12.20
CA ALA A 44 -9.62 14.78 -11.42
C ALA A 44 -9.69 15.16 -9.93
N LEU A 45 -9.92 16.44 -9.60
CA LEU A 45 -10.07 16.89 -8.22
C LEU A 45 -11.30 16.26 -7.51
N VAL A 46 -12.44 16.15 -8.21
CA VAL A 46 -13.64 15.50 -7.66
C VAL A 46 -13.38 14.03 -7.40
N TRP A 47 -12.72 13.34 -8.35
CA TRP A 47 -12.38 11.93 -8.21
C TRP A 47 -11.40 11.70 -7.04
N ALA A 48 -10.32 12.47 -6.97
CA ALA A 48 -9.36 12.40 -5.88
C ALA A 48 -10.00 12.61 -4.49
N ARG A 49 -10.92 13.58 -4.37
CA ARG A 49 -11.69 13.81 -3.13
C ARG A 49 -12.59 12.64 -2.76
N ALA A 50 -13.28 12.04 -3.73
CA ALA A 50 -14.12 10.87 -3.49
C ALA A 50 -13.29 9.66 -3.04
N THR A 51 -12.13 9.44 -3.66
CA THR A 51 -11.18 8.39 -3.26
C THR A 51 -10.65 8.64 -1.84
N ASN A 52 -10.23 9.87 -1.53
CA ASN A 52 -9.73 10.23 -0.20
C ASN A 52 -10.79 10.09 0.91
N ALA A 53 -12.06 10.37 0.60
CA ALA A 53 -13.15 10.15 1.56
C ALA A 53 -13.28 8.69 1.99
N ASN A 54 -12.91 7.74 1.13
CA ASN A 54 -12.93 6.31 1.41
C ASN A 54 -11.67 5.80 2.11
N ALA A 55 -10.56 6.56 2.07
CA ALA A 55 -9.27 6.15 2.60
C ALA A 55 -9.30 5.76 4.09
N PRO A 56 -9.99 6.48 5.01
CA PRO A 56 -10.05 6.09 6.42
C PRO A 56 -10.67 4.71 6.65
N ARG A 57 -11.69 4.35 5.86
CA ARG A 57 -12.36 3.05 5.97
C ARG A 57 -11.42 1.94 5.49
N ALA A 58 -10.79 2.11 4.33
CA ALA A 58 -9.83 1.15 3.81
C ALA A 58 -8.63 0.96 4.76
N LEU A 59 -8.06 2.05 5.30
CA LEU A 59 -6.97 1.99 6.28
C LEU A 59 -7.37 1.24 7.56
N ASN A 60 -8.62 1.39 8.01
CA ASN A 60 -9.11 0.65 9.16
C ASN A 60 -9.19 -0.86 8.90
N GLU A 61 -9.45 -1.30 7.67
CA GLU A 61 -9.44 -2.72 7.31
C GLU A 61 -8.02 -3.29 7.37
N TYR A 62 -7.04 -2.61 6.78
CA TYR A 62 -5.62 -3.00 6.86
C TYR A 62 -5.13 -3.04 8.31
N ARG A 63 -5.49 -2.04 9.12
CA ARG A 63 -5.17 -2.02 10.56
C ARG A 63 -5.76 -3.22 11.30
N LYS A 64 -7.01 -3.61 10.99
CA LYS A 64 -7.65 -4.79 11.59
C LYS A 64 -6.94 -6.07 11.17
N LYS A 65 -6.54 -6.20 9.91
CA LYS A 65 -5.76 -7.34 9.39
C LYS A 65 -4.42 -7.46 10.12
N LEU A 66 -3.66 -6.38 10.25
CA LEU A 66 -2.40 -6.35 10.99
C LEU A 66 -2.57 -6.77 12.46
N ARG A 67 -3.56 -6.20 13.17
CA ARG A 67 -3.84 -6.58 14.56
C ARG A 67 -4.22 -8.05 14.71
N LYS A 68 -4.93 -8.61 13.72
CA LYS A 68 -5.28 -10.03 13.69
C LYS A 68 -4.02 -10.88 13.50
N ALA A 69 -3.18 -10.57 12.51
CA ALA A 69 -1.93 -11.29 12.25
C ALA A 69 -1.00 -11.28 13.49
N GLN A 70 -0.84 -10.12 14.13
CA GLN A 70 -0.11 -9.97 15.39
C GLN A 70 -0.63 -10.87 16.52
N ARG A 71 -1.96 -11.03 16.59
CA ARG A 71 -2.59 -11.91 17.58
C ARG A 71 -2.33 -13.38 17.24
N ASP A 72 -2.47 -13.73 15.96
CA ASP A 72 -2.31 -15.09 15.47
C ASP A 72 -0.85 -15.56 15.65
N LYS A 73 0.15 -14.71 15.39
CA LYS A 73 1.56 -14.96 15.72
C LYS A 73 1.79 -15.23 17.20
N LYS A 74 1.23 -14.39 18.10
CA LYS A 74 1.36 -14.61 19.55
C LYS A 74 0.79 -15.96 19.98
N ILE A 75 -0.33 -16.36 19.39
CA ILE A 75 -0.96 -17.66 19.66
C ILE A 75 -0.09 -18.80 19.12
N ALA A 76 0.43 -18.67 17.89
CA ALA A 76 1.31 -19.67 17.28
C ALA A 76 2.56 -19.90 18.13
N VAL A 77 3.27 -18.83 18.51
CA VAL A 77 4.46 -18.91 19.39
C VAL A 77 4.09 -19.54 20.73
N GLY A 78 2.97 -19.16 21.34
CA GLY A 78 2.54 -19.73 22.61
C GLY A 78 2.25 -21.24 22.54
N ARG A 79 1.68 -21.71 21.42
CA ARG A 79 1.43 -23.15 21.18
C ARG A 79 2.74 -23.89 20.93
N ALA A 80 3.59 -23.38 20.06
CA ALA A 80 4.90 -23.95 19.76
C ALA A 80 5.76 -24.10 21.03
N VAL A 81 5.87 -23.04 21.83
CA VAL A 81 6.62 -23.08 23.09
C VAL A 81 6.03 -24.09 24.08
N LYS A 82 4.70 -24.23 24.14
CA LYS A 82 4.06 -25.22 25.01
C LYS A 82 4.41 -26.65 24.60
N GLU A 83 4.42 -26.94 23.30
CA GLU A 83 4.78 -28.25 22.74
C GLU A 83 6.27 -28.53 22.98
N LEU A 84 7.15 -27.59 22.62
CA LEU A 84 8.60 -27.70 22.85
C LEU A 84 8.96 -27.83 24.33
N ARG A 85 8.18 -27.23 25.25
CA ARG A 85 8.39 -27.38 26.69
C ARG A 85 8.16 -28.82 27.17
N ALA A 86 7.26 -29.57 26.52
CA ALA A 86 7.02 -30.97 26.83
C ALA A 86 8.19 -31.86 26.34
N GLU A 87 8.78 -31.52 25.20
CA GLU A 87 9.90 -32.24 24.60
C GLU A 87 11.24 -31.90 25.27
N LEU A 88 11.45 -30.63 25.61
CA LEU A 88 12.68 -30.08 26.16
C LEU A 88 12.42 -29.42 27.54
N PRO A 89 12.12 -30.20 28.59
CA PRO A 89 11.72 -29.66 29.89
C PRO A 89 12.82 -28.86 30.61
N ARG A 90 14.09 -29.09 30.25
CA ARG A 90 15.26 -28.41 30.82
C ARG A 90 15.64 -27.12 30.09
N ALA A 91 15.13 -26.88 28.88
CA ALA A 91 15.42 -25.67 28.13
C ALA A 91 14.76 -24.45 28.80
N THR A 92 15.37 -23.29 28.65
CA THR A 92 14.81 -22.02 29.13
C THR A 92 13.69 -21.53 28.20
N LEU A 93 12.82 -20.65 28.70
CA LEU A 93 11.75 -20.08 27.86
C LEU A 93 12.28 -19.27 26.66
N THR A 94 13.49 -18.72 26.75
CA THR A 94 14.12 -17.98 25.66
C THR A 94 14.55 -18.93 24.55
N GLU A 95 15.30 -19.99 24.89
CA GLU A 95 15.74 -21.02 23.92
C GLU A 95 14.55 -21.67 23.22
N LEU A 96 13.47 -21.96 23.96
CA LEU A 96 12.24 -22.53 23.39
C LEU A 96 11.57 -21.58 22.39
N ARG A 97 11.63 -20.26 22.61
CA ARG A 97 11.09 -19.28 21.65
C ARG A 97 11.98 -19.16 20.42
N GLU A 98 13.29 -19.12 20.59
CA GLU A 98 14.23 -19.09 19.45
C GLU A 98 14.07 -20.33 18.58
N LEU A 99 13.95 -21.51 19.20
CA LEU A 99 13.69 -22.75 18.48
C LEU A 99 12.33 -22.72 17.77
N ALA A 100 11.28 -22.20 18.42
CA ALA A 100 9.97 -22.05 17.80
C ALA A 100 10.00 -21.15 16.56
N TYR A 101 10.81 -20.08 16.57
CA TYR A 101 10.97 -19.20 15.41
C TYR A 101 11.74 -19.85 14.25
N GLY A 102 12.66 -20.78 14.54
CA GLY A 102 13.48 -21.42 13.52
C GLY A 102 13.01 -22.80 13.04
N ALA A 103 12.10 -23.45 13.76
CA ALA A 103 11.74 -24.85 13.51
C ALA A 103 10.23 -25.13 13.43
N ASP A 104 9.36 -24.22 13.86
CA ASP A 104 7.91 -24.42 13.80
C ASP A 104 7.29 -23.69 12.61
N ASP A 105 6.88 -24.46 11.59
CA ASP A 105 6.25 -23.94 10.37
C ASP A 105 5.03 -23.04 10.65
N ARG A 106 4.29 -23.28 11.75
CA ARG A 106 3.12 -22.48 12.10
C ARG A 106 3.52 -21.10 12.61
N VAL A 107 4.67 -21.01 13.29
CA VAL A 107 5.23 -19.75 13.77
C VAL A 107 5.82 -18.98 12.59
N ILE A 108 6.54 -19.66 11.70
CA ILE A 108 7.09 -19.07 10.47
C ILE A 108 5.98 -18.49 9.61
N ALA A 109 4.94 -19.29 9.29
CA ALA A 109 3.81 -18.82 8.50
C ALA A 109 3.04 -17.65 9.15
N ALA A 110 2.96 -17.63 10.49
CA ALA A 110 2.33 -16.52 11.20
C ALA A 110 3.20 -15.25 11.24
N LEU A 111 4.51 -15.40 11.13
CA LEU A 111 5.48 -14.31 10.95
C LEU A 111 5.31 -13.69 9.56
N ASP A 112 5.35 -14.51 8.52
CA ASP A 112 5.17 -14.06 7.14
C ASP A 112 3.84 -13.32 6.97
N ALA A 113 2.76 -13.86 7.56
CA ALA A 113 1.46 -13.21 7.54
C ALA A 113 1.40 -11.87 8.30
N GLU A 114 2.22 -11.69 9.36
CA GLU A 114 2.36 -10.40 10.03
C GLU A 114 3.08 -9.40 9.14
N ASP A 115 4.19 -9.82 8.52
CA ASP A 115 5.02 -8.98 7.67
C ASP A 115 4.25 -8.53 6.42
N ASP A 116 3.52 -9.44 5.76
CA ASP A 116 2.63 -9.12 4.64
C ASP A 116 1.55 -8.11 5.04
N ALA A 117 0.91 -8.32 6.20
CA ALA A 117 -0.14 -7.43 6.69
C ALA A 117 0.42 -6.05 7.09
N TRP A 118 1.66 -6.01 7.58
CA TRP A 118 2.36 -4.77 7.91
C TRP A 118 2.73 -4.01 6.64
N LEU A 119 3.32 -4.67 5.66
CA LEU A 119 3.69 -4.07 4.38
C LEU A 119 2.46 -3.49 3.67
N ALA A 120 1.35 -4.24 3.62
CA ALA A 120 0.11 -3.77 3.03
C ALA A 120 -0.47 -2.54 3.77
N TYR A 121 -0.33 -2.48 5.09
CA TYR A 121 -0.78 -1.34 5.88
C TYR A 121 0.07 -0.09 5.63
N GLU A 122 1.40 -0.23 5.58
CA GLU A 122 2.28 0.91 5.28
C GLU A 122 2.07 1.41 3.84
N TYR A 123 1.98 0.52 2.86
CA TYR A 123 1.65 0.91 1.48
C TYR A 123 0.33 1.69 1.41
N ALA A 124 -0.71 1.22 2.09
CA ALA A 124 -2.00 1.92 2.11
C ALA A 124 -1.91 3.31 2.78
N LYS A 125 -1.05 3.47 3.80
CA LYS A 125 -0.82 4.75 4.48
C LYS A 125 -0.09 5.73 3.56
N ASP A 126 0.93 5.28 2.86
CA ASP A 126 1.69 6.11 1.92
C ASP A 126 0.80 6.51 0.73
N TYR A 127 0.01 5.58 0.19
CA TYR A 127 -0.96 5.89 -0.86
C TYR A 127 -2.00 6.93 -0.42
N ALA A 128 -2.51 6.84 0.81
CA ALA A 128 -3.43 7.84 1.35
C ALA A 128 -2.77 9.22 1.53
N ALA A 129 -1.48 9.26 1.88
CA ALA A 129 -0.71 10.50 1.96
C ALA A 129 -0.51 11.12 0.56
N ALA A 130 -0.17 10.31 -0.44
CA ALA A 130 -0.02 10.74 -1.83
C ALA A 130 -1.32 11.33 -2.40
N ILE A 131 -2.47 10.66 -2.22
CA ILE A 131 -3.76 11.21 -2.67
C ILE A 131 -4.05 12.58 -2.02
N LYS A 132 -3.70 12.75 -0.75
CA LYS A 132 -3.90 14.02 -0.06
C LYS A 132 -3.05 15.13 -0.69
N GLU A 133 -1.82 14.83 -1.05
CA GLU A 133 -0.93 15.75 -1.76
C GLU A 133 -1.46 16.09 -3.15
N ASP A 134 -1.90 15.09 -3.92
CA ASP A 134 -2.53 15.29 -5.24
C ASP A 134 -3.75 16.21 -5.17
N ILE A 135 -4.58 16.08 -4.12
CA ILE A 135 -5.72 16.98 -3.89
C ILE A 135 -5.27 18.43 -3.71
N GLU A 136 -4.16 18.68 -3.03
CA GLU A 136 -3.64 20.05 -2.83
C GLU A 136 -3.08 20.61 -4.14
N ILE A 137 -2.34 19.79 -4.92
CA ILE A 137 -1.83 20.17 -6.24
C ILE A 137 -3.00 20.50 -7.19
N LEU A 138 -3.98 19.61 -7.31
CA LEU A 138 -5.15 19.81 -8.17
C LEU A 138 -6.00 21.00 -7.75
N ARG A 139 -6.07 21.29 -6.43
CA ARG A 139 -6.73 22.50 -5.93
C ARG A 139 -5.99 23.76 -6.36
N SER A 140 -4.67 23.78 -6.29
CA SER A 140 -3.84 24.89 -6.75
C SER A 140 -4.00 25.12 -8.25
N ILE A 141 -3.88 24.08 -9.06
CA ILE A 141 -4.06 24.13 -10.52
C ILE A 141 -5.45 24.67 -10.89
N ASN A 142 -6.50 24.14 -10.27
CA ASN A 142 -7.88 24.60 -10.53
C ASN A 142 -8.09 26.06 -10.10
N ALA A 143 -7.47 26.50 -9.00
CA ALA A 143 -7.54 27.90 -8.57
C ALA A 143 -6.87 28.85 -9.57
N ASN A 144 -5.72 28.46 -10.13
CA ASN A 144 -5.00 29.26 -11.13
C ASN A 144 -5.80 29.41 -12.43
N PHE A 145 -6.38 28.32 -12.94
CA PHE A 145 -7.25 28.38 -14.12
C PHE A 145 -8.49 29.28 -13.91
N ARG A 146 -9.06 29.30 -12.70
CA ARG A 146 -10.19 30.20 -12.39
C ARG A 146 -9.78 31.67 -12.31
N GLY A 147 -8.52 31.96 -11.99
CA GLY A 147 -7.97 33.32 -11.97
C GLY A 147 -7.70 33.88 -13.36
N GLU A 148 -7.25 33.06 -14.30
CA GLU A 148 -6.96 33.45 -15.69
C GLU A 148 -8.23 33.69 -16.53
N HIS A 149 -9.37 33.13 -16.14
CA HIS A 149 -10.65 33.30 -16.83
C HIS A 149 -11.54 34.42 -16.24
N ARG A 150 -11.02 35.27 -15.37
CA ARG A 150 -11.69 36.46 -14.82
C ARG A 150 -11.17 37.73 -15.46
#